data_AF-A0A2U1PN67-F1
#
_entry.id   AF-A0A2U1PN67-F1
#
_cell.length_a   1.000
_cell.length_b   1.000
_cell.length_c   1.000
_cell.angle_alpha   90.00
_cell.angle_beta   90.00
_cell.angle_gamma   90.00
#
_symmetry.space_group_name_H-M   'P 1'
#
loop_
_entity.id
_entity.type
_entity.pdbx_description
1 polymer ?
#
loop_
_entity_poly.entity_id
_entity_poly.type
_entity_poly.pdbx_seq_one_letter_code
_entity_poly.pdbx_strand_id
1 'polypeptide(L)'
;MTTGENDRNANTDVEELNQGLGNMSLNSGKNGWEGLTEGWVTGDGSRREWTTWGGKKTGEQTDDVAEGDNAFKLYDAIDSDDEIVSDDYDSDDSQMSHDSRKKHPYFVELFESLDELTADQINEPVRQWHCPACRDGPGSIHWFRGMKAFVTHIKTKGSRRPKLHRDLADLLDEELFRRGAVAVQNAEVFGKWVGVDKGVGDWNIVWPPMVIVQNTLLEQDENEKWVGMGTHELLEYFDSFEAVKARNAFGPEGHRGMSVLIFDASAVGYLEAERLGKHFERQDLGRNAWNHHPNHIHSDGKRQLYGYLATEQDLEVFNIHSPGKLKLKYELVSYQEKVVNQYKQLSKDSQQLIWYKKMIAKQERSSKALEDAFWLLSQKLRKIEEENKIIRQRTQMYHKQNEEEMDFLEKFSKDQLKVLQDCREAQKEDLEKLQQEECKTVHAVSDVPKRNGKGENVLKSLTEDMNEIEEERVRLMKLHEEEMAEMKIKHGKEENEAKEKFNSKLDQLTKRCSQ
;
A
#
# COMPACT_ATOMS: atom_id res chain seq x y z
N MET A 1 16.34 -59.42 -22.39
CA MET A 1 15.31 -58.97 -21.42
C MET A 1 16.09 -58.17 -20.38
N THR A 2 16.13 -56.84 -20.44
CA THR A 2 15.14 -55.80 -20.08
C THR A 2 15.70 -55.02 -18.87
N THR A 3 15.76 -53.68 -19.04
CA THR A 3 15.60 -52.59 -18.04
C THR A 3 16.56 -52.55 -16.84
N GLY A 4 17.22 -51.45 -16.44
CA GLY A 4 16.97 -50.02 -16.64
C GLY A 4 16.74 -49.34 -15.28
N GLU A 5 17.59 -48.34 -14.97
CA GLU A 5 17.37 -47.19 -14.04
C GLU A 5 17.35 -47.49 -12.50
N ASN A 6 17.86 -46.65 -11.58
CA ASN A 6 18.13 -45.22 -11.57
C ASN A 6 19.11 -44.81 -10.44
N ASP A 7 19.51 -43.53 -10.48
CA ASP A 7 20.05 -42.68 -9.39
C ASP A 7 21.55 -42.74 -9.06
N ARG A 8 22.33 -41.90 -9.74
CA ARG A 8 23.56 -41.22 -9.25
C ARG A 8 24.05 -40.23 -10.30
N ASN A 9 23.49 -39.01 -10.31
CA ASN A 9 24.21 -37.80 -10.77
C ASN A 9 23.33 -36.55 -10.56
N ALA A 10 23.42 -35.99 -9.36
CA ALA A 10 22.94 -34.64 -9.07
C ALA A 10 23.78 -34.10 -7.92
N ASN A 11 25.00 -33.63 -8.19
CA ASN A 11 25.73 -32.75 -7.26
C ASN A 11 27.02 -32.09 -7.80
N THR A 12 27.18 -31.90 -9.12
CA THR A 12 28.42 -31.29 -9.66
C THR A 12 28.22 -30.14 -10.66
N ASP A 13 27.05 -29.50 -10.68
CA ASP A 13 26.76 -28.39 -11.62
C ASP A 13 26.29 -27.09 -10.92
N VAL A 14 26.88 -26.72 -9.77
CA VAL A 14 26.54 -25.45 -9.07
C VAL A 14 27.75 -24.52 -8.87
N GLU A 15 28.96 -24.93 -9.25
CA GLU A 15 30.17 -24.10 -9.07
C GLU A 15 30.73 -23.46 -10.36
N GLU A 16 30.15 -23.72 -11.54
CA GLU A 16 30.59 -23.12 -12.82
C GLU A 16 29.77 -21.92 -13.34
N LEU A 17 28.78 -21.41 -12.57
CA LEU A 17 27.97 -20.25 -13.00
C LEU A 17 28.26 -18.92 -12.28
N ASN A 18 29.39 -18.80 -11.57
CA ASN A 18 29.79 -17.58 -10.85
C ASN A 18 31.10 -16.91 -11.33
N GLN A 19 31.49 -17.13 -12.59
CA GLN A 19 32.59 -16.39 -13.23
C GLN A 19 32.12 -15.74 -14.52
N GLY A 20 31.55 -14.54 -14.44
CA GLY A 20 31.09 -13.86 -15.65
C GLY A 20 30.51 -12.46 -15.53
N LEU A 21 30.69 -11.72 -14.43
CA LEU A 21 30.31 -10.31 -14.36
C LEU A 21 31.29 -9.53 -13.47
N GLY A 22 32.49 -9.32 -13.98
CA GLY A 22 33.52 -8.51 -13.35
C GLY A 22 34.50 -8.02 -14.40
N ASN A 23 34.14 -6.92 -15.08
CA ASN A 23 35.02 -5.89 -15.65
C ASN A 23 34.35 -5.21 -16.84
N MET A 24 33.68 -4.06 -16.60
CA MET A 24 33.71 -2.91 -17.51
C MET A 24 33.28 -1.66 -16.72
N SER A 25 34.27 -1.02 -16.10
CA SER A 25 34.20 0.36 -15.64
C SER A 25 34.76 1.25 -16.75
N LEU A 26 33.94 2.08 -17.40
CA LEU A 26 34.40 3.22 -18.19
C LEU A 26 33.40 4.39 -18.13
N ASN A 27 33.84 5.41 -17.39
CA ASN A 27 33.67 6.85 -17.57
C ASN A 27 32.29 7.49 -17.72
N SER A 28 31.95 8.25 -16.67
CA SER A 28 31.06 9.41 -16.70
C SER A 28 31.57 10.51 -17.65
N GLY A 29 30.69 11.00 -18.53
CA GLY A 29 30.94 12.18 -19.33
C GLY A 29 29.72 12.64 -20.15
N LYS A 30 28.93 13.56 -19.61
CA LYS A 30 29.17 14.95 -20.00
C LYS A 30 28.51 15.59 -21.23
N ASN A 31 28.00 14.89 -22.26
CA ASN A 31 27.89 15.55 -23.57
C ASN A 31 26.48 15.46 -24.20
N GLY A 32 25.93 16.64 -24.49
CA GLY A 32 24.57 16.86 -24.95
C GLY A 32 24.29 16.47 -26.39
N TRP A 33 22.99 16.37 -26.68
CA TRP A 33 22.45 16.22 -28.01
C TRP A 33 21.62 17.47 -28.35
N GLU A 34 22.27 18.44 -28.98
CA GLU A 34 21.66 19.30 -29.99
C GLU A 34 21.81 18.58 -31.34
N GLY A 35 20.77 18.53 -32.16
CA GLY A 35 20.89 17.93 -33.50
C GLY A 35 19.59 17.62 -34.24
N LEU A 36 18.93 18.69 -34.69
CA LEU A 36 18.07 18.82 -35.88
C LEU A 36 16.96 17.79 -36.16
N THR A 37 15.74 18.25 -35.89
CA THR A 37 14.54 17.96 -36.69
C THR A 37 14.56 18.78 -37.99
N GLU A 38 14.62 18.14 -39.15
CA GLU A 38 14.18 18.75 -40.41
C GLU A 38 12.77 18.26 -40.74
N GLY A 39 11.85 19.22 -40.83
CA GLY A 39 10.43 19.00 -41.04
C GLY A 39 10.04 18.90 -42.50
N TRP A 40 8.89 18.26 -42.73
CA TRP A 40 8.05 18.51 -43.90
C TRP A 40 6.77 19.18 -43.43
N VAL A 41 6.51 20.36 -44.00
CA VAL A 41 5.31 21.17 -43.80
C VAL A 41 4.30 20.81 -44.89
N THR A 42 3.13 20.37 -44.47
CA THR A 42 1.82 20.61 -45.10
C THR A 42 0.87 20.81 -43.92
N GLY A 43 -0.07 21.74 -43.85
CA GLY A 43 -0.58 22.71 -44.80
C GLY A 43 -1.91 23.23 -44.25
N ASP A 44 -1.98 23.60 -42.97
CA ASP A 44 -3.08 24.39 -42.41
C ASP A 44 -2.54 25.35 -41.34
N GLY A 45 -2.32 26.60 -41.74
CA GLY A 45 -1.91 27.64 -40.81
C GLY A 45 -3.00 27.92 -39.77
N SER A 46 -2.95 27.26 -38.62
CA SER A 46 -3.67 27.67 -37.42
C SER A 46 -2.89 27.33 -36.15
N ARG A 47 -2.35 28.38 -35.54
CA ARG A 47 -1.70 28.38 -34.23
C ARG A 47 -2.79 28.48 -33.16
N ARG A 48 -3.00 27.44 -32.34
CA ARG A 48 -3.57 27.58 -30.98
C ARG A 48 -2.93 26.61 -29.99
N GLU A 49 -2.47 27.21 -28.89
CA GLU A 49 -1.88 26.63 -27.70
C GLU A 49 -2.81 25.65 -26.99
N TRP A 50 -2.25 24.55 -26.49
CA TRP A 50 -2.91 23.66 -25.56
C TRP A 50 -2.74 24.22 -24.14
N THR A 51 -3.84 24.71 -23.56
CA THR A 51 -4.00 24.78 -22.10
C THR A 51 -5.16 23.90 -21.67
N THR A 52 -4.79 22.94 -20.83
CA THR A 52 -5.60 22.16 -19.89
C THR A 52 -6.71 23.01 -19.25
N TRP A 53 -7.93 22.48 -19.09
CA TRP A 53 -8.81 22.58 -17.89
C TRP A 53 -10.17 21.87 -18.15
N GLY A 54 -10.44 20.83 -17.35
CA GLY A 54 -11.66 20.68 -16.51
C GLY A 54 -13.07 20.48 -17.11
N GLY A 55 -13.74 19.43 -16.59
CA GLY A 55 -15.22 19.32 -16.45
C GLY A 55 -15.75 17.95 -16.92
N LYS A 56 -16.62 17.21 -16.24
CA LYS A 56 -17.51 17.47 -15.09
C LYS A 56 -18.00 16.11 -14.57
N LYS A 57 -18.04 15.91 -13.25
CA LYS A 57 -18.70 14.76 -12.58
C LYS A 57 -20.15 15.11 -12.23
N THR A 58 -21.04 14.16 -12.45
CA THR A 58 -22.27 13.93 -11.67
C THR A 58 -22.18 12.47 -11.21
N GLY A 59 -21.87 12.22 -9.94
CA GLY A 59 -22.80 11.59 -8.96
C GLY A 59 -22.91 10.08 -9.23
N GLU A 60 -22.30 9.19 -8.44
CA GLU A 60 -22.76 8.82 -7.09
C GLU A 60 -21.64 8.22 -6.21
N GLN A 61 -21.81 8.37 -4.90
CA GLN A 61 -20.94 8.14 -3.73
C GLN A 61 -20.65 6.66 -3.39
N THR A 62 -19.79 6.21 -2.47
CA THR A 62 -18.61 6.61 -1.63
C THR A 62 -18.16 5.26 -0.98
N ASP A 63 -16.95 5.01 -0.47
CA ASP A 63 -16.27 5.59 0.69
C ASP A 63 -14.78 5.20 0.65
N ASP A 64 -13.88 6.19 0.79
CA ASP A 64 -12.53 6.02 1.34
C ASP A 64 -12.09 7.39 1.91
N VAL A 65 -11.84 7.41 3.22
CA VAL A 65 -11.52 8.62 4.00
C VAL A 65 -10.03 8.93 3.88
N ALA A 66 -9.72 10.16 3.50
CA ALA A 66 -8.38 10.73 3.48
C ALA A 66 -8.04 11.44 4.79
N GLU A 67 -6.80 11.26 5.25
CA GLU A 67 -6.14 12.04 6.28
C GLU A 67 -5.86 13.48 5.81
N GLY A 68 -5.90 14.43 6.75
CA GLY A 68 -5.45 15.80 6.56
C GLY A 68 -5.43 16.59 7.88
N ASP A 69 -4.23 16.74 8.45
CA ASP A 69 -3.92 17.56 9.62
C ASP A 69 -4.10 19.07 9.36
N ASN A 70 -4.64 19.84 10.33
CA ASN A 70 -3.86 20.75 11.20
C ASN A 70 -4.68 21.86 11.90
N ALA A 71 -4.18 22.20 13.10
CA ALA A 71 -4.15 23.53 13.73
C ALA A 71 -5.36 24.08 14.54
N PHE A 72 -5.26 23.81 15.84
CA PHE A 72 -5.62 24.62 17.01
C PHE A 72 -5.67 26.16 16.83
N LYS A 73 -6.78 26.80 17.23
CA LYS A 73 -6.82 28.16 17.81
C LYS A 73 -7.95 28.30 18.85
N LEU A 74 -7.64 29.08 19.88
CA LEU A 74 -8.31 29.26 21.16
C LEU A 74 -8.72 30.74 21.35
N TYR A 75 -9.76 30.95 22.18
CA TYR A 75 -10.29 32.17 22.81
C TYR A 75 -11.40 32.95 22.07
N ASP A 76 -12.55 33.08 22.75
CA ASP A 76 -13.15 34.39 23.02
C ASP A 76 -14.04 34.38 24.29
N ALA A 77 -14.15 35.57 24.89
CA ALA A 77 -14.48 35.87 26.28
C ALA A 77 -15.97 36.24 26.55
N ILE A 78 -16.40 35.91 27.77
CA ILE A 78 -17.15 36.69 28.78
C ILE A 78 -18.31 37.59 28.33
N ASP A 79 -19.51 37.32 28.87
CA ASP A 79 -20.51 38.35 29.21
C ASP A 79 -21.51 37.80 30.26
N SER A 80 -21.78 38.54 31.36
CA SER A 80 -23.09 38.62 32.03
C SER A 80 -23.01 39.41 33.36
N ASP A 81 -23.75 40.51 33.39
CA ASP A 81 -23.87 41.56 34.41
C ASP A 81 -24.47 41.17 35.79
N ASP A 82 -24.05 41.90 36.82
CA ASP A 82 -24.60 41.96 38.19
C ASP A 82 -25.49 43.21 38.40
N GLU A 83 -26.69 43.06 38.97
CA GLU A 83 -27.48 44.15 39.57
C GLU A 83 -27.46 44.06 41.11
N ILE A 84 -26.94 45.11 41.76
CA ILE A 84 -26.78 45.22 43.22
C ILE A 84 -27.96 45.98 43.82
N VAL A 85 -28.73 45.32 44.70
CA VAL A 85 -29.70 45.98 45.59
C VAL A 85 -29.11 46.06 47.00
N SER A 86 -28.94 47.27 47.52
CA SER A 86 -28.41 47.56 48.86
C SER A 86 -29.44 47.25 49.95
N ASP A 87 -29.08 46.40 50.92
CA ASP A 87 -29.81 46.22 52.20
C ASP A 87 -28.89 46.69 53.34
N ASP A 88 -29.43 47.53 54.22
CA ASP A 88 -28.78 48.26 55.32
C ASP A 88 -28.32 47.32 56.44
N TYR A 89 -27.34 46.48 56.14
CA TYR A 89 -26.66 45.63 57.10
C TYR A 89 -25.37 46.33 57.57
N ASP A 90 -25.55 47.31 58.44
CA ASP A 90 -24.48 48.06 59.09
C ASP A 90 -24.07 47.36 60.39
N SER A 91 -23.08 46.46 60.31
CA SER A 91 -22.39 45.93 61.49
C SER A 91 -20.94 45.63 61.14
N ASP A 92 -20.04 46.27 61.89
CA ASP A 92 -18.59 46.22 61.81
C ASP A 92 -18.07 44.87 62.38
N ASP A 93 -18.31 43.78 61.67
CA ASP A 93 -18.19 42.40 62.19
C ASP A 93 -16.79 41.77 62.08
N SER A 94 -15.73 42.57 61.89
CA SER A 94 -14.37 42.04 61.73
C SER A 94 -13.71 41.54 63.03
N GLN A 95 -14.41 41.55 64.18
CA GLN A 95 -13.86 41.08 65.47
C GLN A 95 -14.84 40.33 66.39
N MET A 96 -15.91 39.69 65.89
CA MET A 96 -16.76 38.86 66.75
C MET A 96 -16.31 37.39 66.77
N SER A 97 -16.17 36.80 67.97
CA SER A 97 -15.90 35.35 68.12
C SER A 97 -17.06 34.51 67.58
N HIS A 98 -16.79 33.27 67.14
CA HIS A 98 -17.80 32.38 66.54
C HIS A 98 -19.07 32.23 67.40
N ASP A 99 -18.94 32.09 68.72
CA ASP A 99 -20.09 31.97 69.63
C ASP A 99 -20.87 33.29 69.81
N SER A 100 -20.22 34.43 69.57
CA SER A 100 -20.90 35.73 69.57
C SER A 100 -21.71 35.93 68.29
N ARG A 101 -21.21 35.44 67.14
CA ARG A 101 -21.91 35.49 65.85
C ARG A 101 -23.15 34.58 65.81
N LYS A 102 -23.14 33.46 66.53
CA LYS A 102 -24.35 32.62 66.73
C LYS A 102 -25.47 33.35 67.45
N LYS A 103 -25.13 34.25 68.38
CA LYS A 103 -26.08 35.04 69.17
C LYS A 103 -26.68 36.23 68.40
N HIS A 104 -26.41 36.34 67.10
CA HIS A 104 -27.01 37.34 66.25
C HIS A 104 -28.55 37.18 66.21
N PRO A 105 -29.36 38.25 66.31
CA PRO A 105 -30.82 38.17 66.40
C PRO A 105 -31.50 37.31 65.34
N TYR A 106 -30.90 37.20 64.14
CA TYR A 106 -31.42 36.35 63.06
C TYR A 106 -31.08 34.87 63.20
N PHE A 107 -30.00 34.48 63.89
CA PHE A 107 -29.51 33.09 63.89
C PHE A 107 -29.69 32.35 65.21
N VAL A 108 -29.98 33.07 66.31
CA VAL A 108 -30.09 32.51 67.68
C VAL A 108 -31.03 31.31 67.72
N GLU A 109 -32.27 31.46 67.23
CA GLU A 109 -33.28 30.38 67.29
C GLU A 109 -32.84 29.12 66.53
N LEU A 110 -32.14 29.28 65.41
CA LEU A 110 -31.64 28.14 64.63
C LEU A 110 -30.52 27.43 65.38
N PHE A 111 -29.54 28.16 65.91
CA PHE A 111 -28.40 27.56 66.59
C PHE A 111 -28.78 26.99 67.97
N GLU A 112 -29.71 27.59 68.71
CA GLU A 112 -30.28 26.98 69.92
C GLU A 112 -30.99 25.64 69.59
N SER A 113 -31.78 25.60 68.51
CA SER A 113 -32.40 24.35 68.06
C SER A 113 -31.38 23.30 67.59
N LEU A 114 -30.23 23.73 67.05
CA LEU A 114 -29.14 22.84 66.68
C LEU A 114 -28.40 22.32 67.92
N ASP A 115 -28.16 23.16 68.93
CA ASP A 115 -27.51 22.82 70.20
C ASP A 115 -28.21 21.65 70.92
N GLU A 116 -29.54 21.53 70.79
CA GLU A 116 -30.34 20.46 71.41
C GLU A 116 -30.32 19.12 70.63
N LEU A 117 -29.79 19.09 69.40
CA LEU A 117 -29.85 17.93 68.49
C LEU A 117 -28.51 17.19 68.39
N THR A 118 -28.57 15.85 68.30
CA THR A 118 -27.39 15.02 68.00
C THR A 118 -27.05 15.01 66.50
N ALA A 119 -25.82 14.64 66.15
CA ALA A 119 -25.37 14.57 64.76
C ALA A 119 -26.27 13.69 63.86
N ASP A 120 -26.80 12.60 64.39
CA ASP A 120 -27.71 11.70 63.66
C ASP A 120 -29.09 12.34 63.43
N GLN A 121 -29.60 13.08 64.41
CA GLN A 121 -30.88 13.79 64.30
C GLN A 121 -30.80 15.01 63.37
N ILE A 122 -29.63 15.65 63.32
CA ILE A 122 -29.35 16.76 62.39
C ILE A 122 -29.39 16.26 60.93
N ASN A 123 -28.87 15.06 60.67
CA ASN A 123 -28.79 14.45 59.34
C ASN A 123 -30.05 13.67 58.93
N GLU A 124 -31.11 13.71 59.73
CA GLU A 124 -32.34 12.97 59.45
C GLU A 124 -33.03 13.50 58.17
N PRO A 125 -33.29 12.64 57.15
CA PRO A 125 -33.73 13.07 55.83
C PRO A 125 -35.17 13.59 55.79
N VAL A 126 -35.95 13.34 56.84
CA VAL A 126 -37.33 13.85 56.97
C VAL A 126 -37.41 15.17 57.73
N ARG A 127 -36.37 15.55 58.48
CA ARG A 127 -36.35 16.79 59.26
C ARG A 127 -36.37 18.00 58.35
N GLN A 128 -37.18 18.99 58.71
CA GLN A 128 -37.32 20.22 57.92
C GLN A 128 -36.60 21.38 58.61
N TRP A 129 -35.83 22.13 57.83
CA TRP A 129 -35.05 23.28 58.28
C TRP A 129 -35.60 24.55 57.66
N HIS A 130 -35.66 25.63 58.40
CA HIS A 130 -36.11 26.92 57.89
C HIS A 130 -34.89 27.86 57.81
N CYS A 131 -34.79 28.68 56.76
CA CYS A 131 -33.70 29.65 56.63
C CYS A 131 -34.09 30.95 57.35
N PRO A 132 -33.40 31.32 58.44
CA PRO A 132 -33.75 32.54 59.17
C PRO A 132 -33.50 33.81 58.36
N ALA A 133 -32.50 33.79 57.46
CA ALA A 133 -32.21 34.91 56.55
C ALA A 133 -33.31 35.14 55.49
N CYS A 134 -34.26 34.20 55.35
CA CYS A 134 -35.37 34.25 54.40
C CYS A 134 -36.74 34.54 55.03
N ARG A 135 -36.85 34.73 56.36
CA ARG A 135 -38.13 35.05 57.00
C ARG A 135 -38.69 36.37 56.43
N ASP A 136 -40.00 36.38 56.15
CA ASP A 136 -40.81 37.52 55.65
C ASP A 136 -40.49 38.08 54.25
N GLY A 137 -40.25 37.19 53.27
CA GLY A 137 -40.10 37.58 51.86
C GLY A 137 -41.10 36.96 50.89
N PRO A 138 -41.57 37.69 49.86
CA PRO A 138 -42.45 37.10 48.85
C PRO A 138 -41.73 35.95 48.13
N GLY A 139 -42.37 34.77 48.10
CA GLY A 139 -41.81 33.54 47.51
C GLY A 139 -40.91 32.70 48.44
N SER A 140 -40.91 32.93 49.76
CA SER A 140 -40.12 32.14 50.70
C SER A 140 -40.63 30.69 50.80
N ILE A 141 -39.82 29.73 50.31
CA ILE A 141 -39.92 28.34 50.77
C ILE A 141 -39.51 28.34 52.24
N HIS A 142 -40.47 28.13 53.12
CA HIS A 142 -40.24 28.24 54.56
C HIS A 142 -39.49 27.03 55.14
N TRP A 143 -39.43 25.90 54.43
CA TRP A 143 -38.94 24.62 54.95
C TRP A 143 -38.17 23.80 53.91
N PHE A 144 -36.93 23.40 54.23
CA PHE A 144 -36.04 22.55 53.44
C PHE A 144 -35.97 21.17 54.08
N ARG A 145 -36.32 20.13 53.32
CA ARG A 145 -36.28 18.75 53.80
C ARG A 145 -34.85 18.20 53.78
N GLY A 146 -34.31 17.93 54.95
CA GLY A 146 -32.96 17.45 55.20
C GLY A 146 -31.90 18.55 55.21
N MET A 147 -30.83 18.34 55.99
CA MET A 147 -29.72 19.30 56.14
C MET A 147 -29.04 19.63 54.79
N LYS A 148 -29.00 18.65 53.87
CA LYS A 148 -28.42 18.83 52.54
C LYS A 148 -29.13 19.93 51.72
N ALA A 149 -30.45 19.88 51.63
CA ALA A 149 -31.24 20.86 50.89
C ALA A 149 -31.12 22.26 51.50
N PHE A 150 -31.01 22.31 52.83
CA PHE A 150 -30.83 23.54 53.59
C PHE A 150 -29.46 24.20 53.33
N VAL A 151 -28.37 23.46 53.45
CA VAL A 151 -27.00 23.97 53.21
C VAL A 151 -26.85 24.42 51.75
N THR A 152 -27.38 23.66 50.78
CA THR A 152 -27.35 24.07 49.37
C THR A 152 -28.08 25.38 49.14
N HIS A 153 -29.23 25.58 49.79
CA HIS A 153 -29.99 26.81 49.66
C HIS A 153 -29.20 28.01 50.21
N ILE A 154 -28.62 27.88 51.41
CA ILE A 154 -27.89 28.97 52.04
C ILE A 154 -26.67 29.37 51.18
N LYS A 155 -25.95 28.39 50.63
CA LYS A 155 -24.74 28.65 49.82
C LYS A 155 -25.02 29.22 48.42
N THR A 156 -26.18 28.93 47.84
CA THR A 156 -26.49 29.29 46.44
C THR A 156 -27.40 30.51 46.32
N LYS A 157 -28.02 30.98 47.41
CA LYS A 157 -28.97 32.09 47.36
C LYS A 157 -28.26 33.45 47.39
N GLY A 158 -28.12 34.07 46.22
CA GLY A 158 -27.47 35.38 46.05
C GLY A 158 -28.41 36.60 46.02
N SER A 159 -29.73 36.41 45.94
CA SER A 159 -30.65 37.50 45.55
C SER A 159 -31.21 38.36 46.69
N ARG A 160 -31.26 37.87 47.93
CA ARG A 160 -31.78 38.64 49.08
C ARG A 160 -30.93 38.39 50.31
N ARG A 161 -30.44 39.47 50.95
CA ARG A 161 -29.57 39.42 52.12
C ARG A 161 -28.39 38.43 51.92
N PRO A 162 -27.58 38.58 50.85
CA PRO A 162 -26.53 37.63 50.52
C PRO A 162 -25.44 37.55 51.60
N LYS A 163 -25.18 38.64 52.31
CA LYS A 163 -24.24 38.67 53.44
C LYS A 163 -24.72 37.77 54.60
N LEU A 164 -26.00 37.88 55.00
CA LEU A 164 -26.60 36.99 56.00
C LEU A 164 -26.58 35.51 55.59
N HIS A 165 -26.79 35.22 54.30
CA HIS A 165 -26.70 33.84 53.81
C HIS A 165 -25.26 33.34 53.84
N ARG A 166 -24.27 34.17 53.48
CA ARG A 166 -22.86 33.82 53.56
C ARG A 166 -22.40 33.60 55.00
N ASP A 167 -22.76 34.50 55.91
CA ASP A 167 -22.42 34.37 57.33
C ASP A 167 -23.09 33.14 57.95
N LEU A 168 -24.35 32.88 57.60
CA LEU A 168 -25.05 31.67 58.05
C LEU A 168 -24.42 30.40 57.47
N ALA A 169 -23.98 30.40 56.21
CA ALA A 169 -23.30 29.26 55.60
C ALA A 169 -22.01 28.94 56.33
N ASP A 170 -21.20 29.96 56.61
CA ASP A 170 -19.91 29.81 57.26
C ASP A 170 -20.08 29.29 58.70
N LEU A 171 -21.01 29.86 59.47
CA LEU A 171 -21.30 29.42 60.84
C LEU A 171 -21.89 27.99 60.88
N LEU A 172 -22.75 27.65 59.92
CA LEU A 172 -23.36 26.33 59.85
C LEU A 172 -22.35 25.25 59.42
N ASP A 173 -21.49 25.55 58.44
CA ASP A 173 -20.42 24.64 58.03
C ASP A 173 -19.46 24.34 59.19
N GLU A 174 -19.09 25.36 59.97
CA GLU A 174 -18.19 25.20 61.11
C GLU A 174 -18.85 24.41 62.25
N GLU A 175 -20.16 24.59 62.49
CA GLU A 175 -20.92 23.80 63.46
C GLU A 175 -21.11 22.34 63.06
N LEU A 176 -21.46 22.10 61.79
CA LEU A 176 -21.61 20.75 61.25
C LEU A 176 -20.26 20.01 61.30
N PHE A 177 -19.16 20.71 61.00
CA PHE A 177 -17.82 20.18 61.12
C PHE A 177 -17.45 19.83 62.57
N ARG A 178 -17.66 20.72 63.54
CA ARG A 178 -17.36 20.43 64.97
C ARG A 178 -18.17 19.28 65.54
N ARG A 179 -19.40 19.08 65.07
CA ARG A 179 -20.31 18.04 65.56
C ARG A 179 -20.18 16.71 64.85
N GLY A 180 -19.30 16.60 63.84
CA GLY A 180 -19.16 15.38 63.04
C GLY A 180 -20.35 15.10 62.12
N ALA A 181 -21.24 16.07 61.91
CA ALA A 181 -22.30 15.99 60.91
C ALA A 181 -21.68 16.36 59.55
N VAL A 182 -21.26 15.37 58.77
CA VAL A 182 -20.51 15.61 57.53
C VAL A 182 -21.39 16.35 56.51
N ALA A 183 -21.07 17.63 56.28
CA ALA A 183 -21.42 18.29 55.03
C ALA A 183 -20.67 17.57 53.90
N VAL A 184 -21.33 16.60 53.26
CA VAL A 184 -20.75 15.78 52.19
C VAL A 184 -20.24 16.72 51.09
N GLN A 185 -18.92 16.85 50.99
CA GLN A 185 -18.27 17.45 49.83
C GLN A 185 -18.57 16.57 48.62
N ASN A 186 -19.47 17.04 47.75
CA ASN A 186 -19.68 16.42 46.44
C ASN A 186 -18.45 16.70 45.56
N ALA A 187 -17.37 15.93 45.73
CA ALA A 187 -16.50 15.65 44.59
C ALA A 187 -17.17 14.50 43.84
N GLU A 188 -17.76 14.77 42.68
CA GLU A 188 -18.31 13.74 41.81
C GLU A 188 -17.28 12.61 41.62
N VAL A 189 -17.65 11.40 42.07
CA VAL A 189 -16.82 10.17 42.03
C VAL A 189 -17.13 9.35 40.77
N PHE A 190 -18.21 9.66 40.04
CA PHE A 190 -18.52 9.00 38.77
C PHE A 190 -17.49 9.40 37.70
N GLY A 191 -16.85 8.41 37.07
CA GLY A 191 -15.93 8.61 35.95
C GLY A 191 -14.44 8.77 36.30
N LYS A 192 -14.04 8.64 37.57
CA LYS A 192 -12.62 8.64 37.97
C LYS A 192 -12.08 7.21 38.08
N TRP A 193 -11.45 6.75 37.00
CA TRP A 193 -10.77 5.46 36.98
C TRP A 193 -9.31 5.65 37.41
N VAL A 194 -8.90 4.94 38.46
CA VAL A 194 -7.47 4.75 38.74
C VAL A 194 -6.98 3.63 37.82
N GLY A 195 -6.22 3.99 36.79
CA GLY A 195 -5.55 3.02 35.92
C GLY A 195 -4.35 2.35 36.60
N VAL A 196 -3.79 1.34 35.95
CA VAL A 196 -2.50 0.76 36.37
C VAL A 196 -1.42 1.84 36.33
N ASP A 197 -0.47 1.78 37.26
CA ASP A 197 0.67 2.70 37.27
C ASP A 197 1.33 2.72 35.88
N LYS A 198 1.46 3.92 35.32
CA LYS A 198 2.05 4.12 33.99
C LYS A 198 3.55 3.85 33.99
N GLY A 199 4.17 3.79 35.18
CA GLY A 199 5.56 3.41 35.37
C GLY A 199 5.75 1.91 35.54
N VAL A 200 5.36 1.09 34.55
CA VAL A 200 5.91 -0.28 34.49
C VAL A 200 7.39 -0.13 34.13
N GLY A 201 8.23 -0.07 35.17
CA GLY A 201 9.68 -0.09 35.02
C GLY A 201 10.09 -1.36 34.28
N ASP A 202 10.91 -1.20 33.26
CA ASP A 202 11.56 -2.32 32.60
C ASP A 202 12.39 -3.14 33.60
N TRP A 203 12.49 -4.45 33.38
CA TRP A 203 13.22 -5.35 34.26
C TRP A 203 14.21 -6.21 33.47
N ASN A 204 15.28 -6.60 34.16
CA ASN A 204 16.30 -7.44 33.58
C ASN A 204 15.87 -8.90 33.55
N ILE A 205 16.12 -9.54 32.41
CA ILE A 205 15.92 -10.98 32.18
C ILE A 205 17.25 -11.63 31.82
N VAL A 206 17.34 -12.93 32.08
CA VAL A 206 18.48 -13.76 31.65
C VAL A 206 18.41 -14.02 30.15
N TRP A 207 19.55 -13.88 29.48
CA TRP A 207 19.72 -14.14 28.05
C TRP A 207 20.92 -15.04 27.75
N PRO A 208 20.79 -16.06 26.87
CA PRO A 208 19.55 -16.57 26.27
C PRO A 208 18.50 -16.99 27.30
N PRO A 209 17.21 -17.07 26.95
CA PRO A 209 16.16 -17.48 27.87
C PRO A 209 16.41 -18.90 28.39
N MET A 210 16.31 -19.07 29.71
CA MET A 210 16.63 -20.33 30.38
C MET A 210 15.55 -20.69 31.40
N VAL A 211 15.26 -21.99 31.52
CA VAL A 211 14.38 -22.55 32.54
C VAL A 211 15.19 -23.50 33.41
N ILE A 212 15.12 -23.29 34.72
CA ILE A 212 15.70 -24.21 35.70
C ILE A 212 14.72 -25.35 35.91
N VAL A 213 15.24 -26.58 35.96
CA VAL A 213 14.52 -27.79 36.36
C VAL A 213 15.21 -28.38 37.58
N GLN A 214 14.48 -28.54 38.67
CA GLN A 214 14.95 -29.07 39.95
C GLN A 214 14.47 -30.51 40.17
N ASN A 215 15.06 -31.18 41.16
CA ASN A 215 14.80 -32.57 41.53
C ASN A 215 15.22 -33.59 40.45
N THR A 216 16.29 -33.28 39.71
CA THR A 216 16.83 -34.14 38.64
C THR A 216 17.90 -35.12 39.15
N LEU A 217 17.97 -35.37 40.46
CA LEU A 217 18.92 -36.29 41.12
C LEU A 217 18.31 -37.70 41.20
N LEU A 218 19.06 -38.74 40.81
CA LEU A 218 18.57 -40.12 40.75
C LEU A 218 19.16 -41.00 41.88
N GLU A 219 20.33 -41.58 41.65
CA GLU A 219 21.00 -42.53 42.55
C GLU A 219 22.51 -42.29 42.57
N GLN A 220 23.22 -42.94 43.49
CA GLN A 220 24.69 -42.92 43.50
C GLN A 220 25.24 -44.08 42.67
N ASP A 221 26.27 -43.81 41.88
CA ASP A 221 27.01 -44.83 41.14
C ASP A 221 27.90 -45.67 42.06
N GLU A 222 28.58 -46.67 41.49
CA GLU A 222 29.53 -47.54 42.20
C GLU A 222 30.70 -46.79 42.84
N ASN A 223 30.95 -45.53 42.44
CA ASN A 223 31.99 -44.65 42.98
C ASN A 223 31.44 -43.66 44.01
N GLU A 224 30.23 -43.89 44.53
CA GLU A 224 29.52 -43.02 45.47
C GLU A 224 29.23 -41.61 44.92
N LYS A 225 29.25 -41.42 43.60
CA LYS A 225 28.90 -40.16 42.94
C LYS A 225 27.44 -40.14 42.53
N TRP A 226 26.78 -39.02 42.77
CA TRP A 226 25.42 -38.82 42.35
C TRP A 226 25.28 -38.78 40.82
N VAL A 227 24.35 -39.57 40.31
CA VAL A 227 23.86 -39.57 38.93
C VAL A 227 22.50 -38.87 38.91
N GLY A 228 22.17 -38.26 37.77
CA GLY A 228 20.90 -37.56 37.59
C GLY A 228 20.38 -37.72 36.17
N MET A 229 19.28 -37.03 35.89
CA MET A 229 18.61 -37.05 34.59
C MET A 229 19.58 -36.70 33.46
N GLY A 230 19.56 -37.48 32.38
CA GLY A 230 20.45 -37.27 31.24
C GLY A 230 20.11 -35.99 30.47
N THR A 231 21.10 -35.40 29.79
CA THR A 231 20.87 -34.22 28.95
C THR A 231 19.86 -34.49 27.82
N HIS A 232 19.96 -35.66 27.19
CA HIS A 232 19.04 -36.06 26.11
C HIS A 232 17.65 -36.39 26.65
N GLU A 233 17.59 -37.14 27.76
CA GLU A 233 16.35 -37.46 28.46
C GLU A 233 15.58 -36.20 28.87
N LEU A 234 16.30 -35.18 29.37
CA LEU A 234 15.69 -33.90 29.74
C LEU A 234 15.09 -33.18 28.52
N LEU A 235 15.79 -33.19 27.38
CA LEU A 235 15.28 -32.57 26.15
C LEU A 235 14.07 -33.31 25.60
N GLU A 236 14.12 -34.64 25.56
CA GLU A 236 13.00 -35.48 25.11
C GLU A 236 11.77 -35.29 26.00
N TYR A 237 11.97 -35.16 27.32
CA TYR A 237 10.88 -34.94 28.27
C TYR A 237 10.16 -33.59 28.04
N PHE A 238 10.88 -32.56 27.59
CA PHE A 238 10.34 -31.21 27.36
C PHE A 238 10.29 -30.82 25.86
N ASP A 239 10.25 -31.79 24.96
CA ASP A 239 10.31 -31.58 23.49
C ASP A 239 9.18 -30.64 22.99
N SER A 240 8.03 -30.65 23.66
CA SER A 240 6.89 -29.79 23.32
C SER A 240 7.13 -28.28 23.51
N PHE A 241 8.25 -27.87 24.12
CA PHE A 241 8.60 -26.48 24.38
C PHE A 241 9.81 -26.01 23.55
N GLU A 242 10.31 -26.81 22.60
CA GLU A 242 11.35 -26.41 21.64
C GLU A 242 12.67 -25.92 22.31
N ALA A 243 13.06 -26.52 23.43
CA ALA A 243 14.34 -26.21 24.07
C ALA A 243 15.51 -26.66 23.17
N VAL A 244 16.47 -25.77 22.92
CA VAL A 244 17.58 -26.03 21.98
C VAL A 244 18.69 -26.86 22.63
N LYS A 245 18.96 -26.60 23.92
CA LYS A 245 20.03 -27.27 24.67
C LYS A 245 19.62 -27.51 26.11
N ALA A 246 20.16 -28.57 26.70
CA ALA A 246 20.08 -28.84 28.12
C ALA A 246 21.48 -28.88 28.73
N ARG A 247 21.62 -28.48 30.00
CA ARG A 247 22.84 -28.66 30.79
C ARG A 247 22.49 -29.01 32.23
N ASN A 248 23.35 -29.80 32.85
CA ASN A 248 23.20 -30.23 34.24
C ASN A 248 24.27 -29.60 35.13
N ALA A 249 23.92 -29.31 36.38
CA ALA A 249 24.87 -28.85 37.37
C ALA A 249 25.64 -30.05 37.96
N PHE A 250 26.97 -29.96 37.94
CA PHE A 250 27.86 -30.96 38.54
C PHE A 250 28.71 -30.32 39.63
N GLY A 251 29.04 -31.11 40.65
CA GLY A 251 29.92 -30.76 41.76
C GLY A 251 30.89 -31.90 42.09
N PRO A 252 31.65 -31.77 43.19
CA PRO A 252 32.63 -32.78 43.62
C PRO A 252 32.02 -34.18 43.80
N GLU A 253 30.77 -34.24 44.29
CA GLU A 253 30.01 -35.47 44.55
C GLU A 253 29.18 -35.94 43.34
N GLY A 254 29.39 -35.37 42.15
CA GLY A 254 28.63 -35.73 40.94
C GLY A 254 27.50 -34.73 40.62
N HIS A 255 26.38 -35.25 40.12
CA HIS A 255 25.22 -34.47 39.72
C HIS A 255 24.58 -33.75 40.91
N ARG A 256 24.12 -32.49 40.75
CA ARG A 256 23.59 -31.66 41.85
C ARG A 256 22.07 -31.57 41.94
N GLY A 257 21.36 -32.31 41.08
CA GLY A 257 19.89 -32.35 41.06
C GLY A 257 19.24 -31.10 40.48
N MET A 258 20.02 -30.30 39.75
CA MET A 258 19.61 -29.08 39.08
C MET A 258 20.05 -29.13 37.62
N SER A 259 19.11 -28.85 36.73
CA SER A 259 19.30 -28.83 35.28
C SER A 259 18.78 -27.51 34.71
N VAL A 260 19.29 -27.11 33.55
CA VAL A 260 18.91 -25.90 32.82
C VAL A 260 18.52 -26.29 31.41
N LEU A 261 17.34 -25.88 30.98
CA LEU A 261 16.93 -25.84 29.57
C LEU A 261 17.25 -24.46 29.01
N ILE A 262 17.90 -24.44 27.86
CA ILE A 262 18.33 -23.23 27.15
C ILE A 262 17.53 -23.14 25.86
N PHE A 263 16.81 -22.05 25.70
CA PHE A 263 15.96 -21.78 24.55
C PHE A 263 16.70 -20.95 23.52
N ASP A 264 16.09 -20.84 22.34
CA ASP A 264 16.62 -19.98 21.28
C ASP A 264 16.77 -18.53 21.77
N ALA A 265 17.82 -17.86 21.33
CA ALA A 265 18.15 -16.49 21.70
C ALA A 265 17.30 -15.49 20.90
N SER A 266 15.98 -15.63 20.97
CA SER A 266 14.98 -14.84 20.26
C SER A 266 13.78 -14.52 21.15
N ALA A 267 12.98 -13.53 20.77
CA ALA A 267 11.73 -13.23 21.49
C ALA A 267 10.77 -14.43 21.54
N VAL A 268 10.77 -15.28 20.50
CA VAL A 268 9.97 -16.51 20.46
C VAL A 268 10.51 -17.54 21.46
N GLY A 269 11.83 -17.74 21.50
CA GLY A 269 12.46 -18.61 22.50
C GLY A 269 12.19 -18.17 23.94
N TYR A 270 12.09 -16.86 24.19
CA TYR A 270 11.68 -16.34 25.49
C TYR A 270 10.23 -16.71 25.83
N LEU A 271 9.31 -16.61 24.86
CA LEU A 271 7.91 -16.97 25.08
C LEU A 271 7.73 -18.46 25.38
N GLU A 272 8.46 -19.34 24.70
CA GLU A 272 8.43 -20.77 25.01
C GLU A 272 9.03 -21.09 26.38
N ALA A 273 10.12 -20.42 26.77
CA ALA A 273 10.69 -20.51 28.11
C ALA A 273 9.70 -20.04 29.20
N GLU A 274 9.05 -18.90 28.97
CA GLU A 274 8.04 -18.35 29.87
C GLU A 274 6.81 -19.27 29.95
N ARG A 275 6.38 -19.83 28.83
CA ARG A 275 5.27 -20.79 28.74
C ARG A 275 5.56 -22.04 29.56
N LEU A 276 6.79 -22.59 29.48
CA LEU A 276 7.21 -23.72 30.32
C LEU A 276 7.21 -23.35 31.81
N GLY A 277 7.80 -22.19 32.17
CA GLY A 277 7.79 -21.71 33.56
C GLY A 277 6.37 -21.58 34.13
N LYS A 278 5.46 -20.93 33.39
CA LYS A 278 4.04 -20.81 33.75
C LYS A 278 3.33 -22.16 33.79
N HIS A 279 3.74 -23.12 32.96
CA HIS A 279 3.16 -24.46 32.97
C HIS A 279 3.45 -25.19 34.30
N PHE A 280 4.67 -25.08 34.82
CA PHE A 280 5.01 -25.56 36.15
C PHE A 280 4.25 -24.81 37.25
N GLU A 281 4.18 -23.47 37.18
CA GLU A 281 3.45 -22.67 38.17
C GLU A 281 1.97 -23.03 38.26
N ARG A 282 1.30 -23.27 37.12
CA ARG A 282 -0.12 -23.68 37.08
C ARG A 282 -0.38 -25.05 37.69
N GLN A 283 0.65 -25.88 37.80
CA GLN A 283 0.57 -27.20 38.44
C GLN A 283 1.05 -27.16 39.89
N ASP A 284 1.30 -25.98 40.45
CA ASP A 284 1.94 -25.80 41.76
C ASP A 284 3.31 -26.51 41.85
N LEU A 285 4.06 -26.47 40.74
CA LEU A 285 5.40 -27.05 40.58
C LEU A 285 6.46 -25.98 40.27
N GLY A 286 6.11 -24.71 40.48
CA GLY A 286 7.02 -23.58 40.27
C GLY A 286 8.08 -23.44 41.37
N ARG A 287 8.83 -22.33 41.31
CA ARG A 287 9.87 -21.96 42.29
C ARG A 287 9.39 -22.03 43.74
N ASN A 288 8.21 -21.49 44.01
CA ASN A 288 7.66 -21.45 45.37
C ASN A 288 7.44 -22.86 45.91
N ALA A 289 6.91 -23.77 45.09
CA ALA A 289 6.65 -25.15 45.51
C ALA A 289 7.94 -25.89 45.85
N TRP A 290 8.99 -25.72 45.04
CA TRP A 290 10.32 -26.28 45.32
C TRP A 290 10.89 -25.76 46.64
N ASN A 291 10.76 -24.46 46.92
CA ASN A 291 11.27 -23.86 48.14
C ASN A 291 10.55 -24.34 49.41
N HIS A 292 9.27 -24.72 49.32
CA HIS A 292 8.50 -25.20 50.47
C HIS A 292 8.62 -26.71 50.68
N HIS A 293 8.63 -27.50 49.60
CA HIS A 293 8.64 -28.95 49.65
C HIS A 293 9.67 -29.53 48.67
N PRO A 294 10.98 -29.37 48.93
CA PRO A 294 12.01 -29.92 48.08
C PRO A 294 12.00 -31.45 48.12
N ASN A 295 12.47 -32.07 47.03
CA ASN A 295 12.68 -33.51 46.88
C ASN A 295 11.41 -34.37 47.05
N HIS A 296 10.24 -33.87 46.65
CA HIS A 296 9.02 -34.66 46.69
C HIS A 296 9.09 -35.87 45.75
N ILE A 297 8.71 -37.03 46.27
CA ILE A 297 8.60 -38.30 45.54
C ILE A 297 7.17 -38.80 45.74
N HIS A 298 6.50 -39.12 44.64
CA HIS A 298 5.16 -39.69 44.64
C HIS A 298 5.17 -41.09 45.22
N SER A 299 4.01 -41.55 45.68
CA SER A 299 3.82 -42.91 46.20
C SER A 299 4.11 -44.02 45.17
N ASP A 300 4.12 -43.69 43.87
CA ASP A 300 4.49 -44.60 42.78
C ASP A 300 6.01 -44.67 42.54
N GLY A 301 6.81 -44.00 43.38
CA GLY A 301 8.27 -43.93 43.27
C GLY A 301 8.78 -42.91 42.26
N LYS A 302 7.89 -42.19 41.55
CA LYS A 302 8.33 -41.15 40.60
C LYS A 302 8.65 -39.85 41.32
N ARG A 303 9.75 -39.22 40.90
CA ARG A 303 10.17 -37.93 41.42
C ARG A 303 9.34 -36.82 40.78
N GLN A 304 8.94 -35.84 41.57
CA GLN A 304 8.28 -34.66 41.06
C GLN A 304 9.31 -33.65 40.57
N LEU A 305 9.30 -33.32 39.27
CA LEU A 305 10.11 -32.23 38.75
C LEU A 305 9.47 -30.88 39.05
N TYR A 306 10.31 -29.89 39.31
CA TYR A 306 9.89 -28.51 39.49
C TYR A 306 10.64 -27.65 38.48
N GLY A 307 10.01 -26.59 37.99
CA GLY A 307 10.67 -25.73 37.03
C GLY A 307 10.18 -24.30 37.04
N TYR A 308 11.06 -23.39 36.63
CA TYR A 308 10.81 -21.96 36.66
C TYR A 308 11.80 -21.20 35.78
N LEU A 309 11.41 -20.00 35.34
CA LEU A 309 12.28 -19.13 34.55
C LEU A 309 13.52 -18.73 35.38
N ALA A 310 14.70 -18.85 34.78
CA ALA A 310 15.96 -18.59 35.45
C ALA A 310 16.14 -17.10 35.78
N THR A 311 16.62 -16.84 37.00
CA THR A 311 17.11 -15.53 37.43
C THR A 311 18.63 -15.55 37.56
N GLU A 312 19.25 -14.38 37.72
CA GLU A 312 20.68 -14.26 37.95
C GLU A 312 21.16 -15.16 39.11
N GLN A 313 20.45 -15.13 40.24
CA GLN A 313 20.78 -15.89 41.44
C GLN A 313 20.77 -17.41 41.18
N ASP A 314 19.83 -17.90 40.37
CA ASP A 314 19.78 -19.34 40.04
C ASP A 314 21.00 -19.76 39.22
N LEU A 315 21.42 -18.91 38.28
CA LEU A 315 22.56 -19.21 37.43
C LEU A 315 23.89 -19.09 38.19
N GLU A 316 23.96 -18.23 39.19
CA GLU A 316 25.08 -18.22 40.14
C GLU A 316 25.15 -19.54 40.89
N VAL A 317 24.03 -20.02 41.47
CA VAL A 317 23.96 -21.31 42.18
C VAL A 317 24.33 -22.48 41.26
N PHE A 318 23.84 -22.47 40.02
CA PHE A 318 24.19 -23.46 39.00
C PHE A 318 25.70 -23.48 38.74
N ASN A 319 26.32 -22.30 38.66
CA ASN A 319 27.72 -22.12 38.29
C ASN A 319 28.73 -22.28 39.44
N ILE A 320 28.31 -22.44 40.71
CA ILE A 320 29.21 -22.52 41.88
C ILE A 320 30.42 -23.45 41.67
N HIS A 321 30.20 -24.62 41.07
CA HIS A 321 31.25 -25.64 40.86
C HIS A 321 31.67 -25.80 39.39
N SER A 322 31.30 -24.86 38.52
CA SER A 322 31.63 -24.90 37.08
C SER A 322 32.70 -23.85 36.73
N PRO A 323 34.01 -24.12 36.94
CA PRO A 323 35.06 -23.16 36.62
C PRO A 323 35.32 -23.06 35.11
N GLY A 324 35.76 -21.87 34.68
CA GLY A 324 36.29 -21.64 33.33
C GLY A 324 35.30 -21.91 32.20
N LYS A 325 35.65 -22.81 31.28
CA LYS A 325 34.86 -23.11 30.06
C LYS A 325 33.54 -23.86 30.35
N LEU A 326 33.43 -24.48 31.52
CA LEU A 326 32.21 -25.21 31.89
C LEU A 326 31.11 -24.26 32.40
N LYS A 327 31.48 -23.06 32.88
CA LYS A 327 30.57 -22.03 33.36
C LYS A 327 29.52 -21.69 32.30
N LEU A 328 28.26 -21.75 32.68
CA LEU A 328 27.15 -21.33 31.84
C LEU A 328 27.21 -19.81 31.67
N LYS A 329 27.35 -19.36 30.42
CA LYS A 329 27.38 -17.94 30.05
C LYS A 329 25.96 -17.42 29.90
N TYR A 330 25.71 -16.25 30.46
CA TYR A 330 24.46 -15.53 30.33
C TYR A 330 24.72 -14.03 30.42
N GLU A 331 23.77 -13.25 29.92
CA GLU A 331 23.73 -11.79 29.99
C GLU A 331 22.42 -11.37 30.65
N LEU A 332 22.45 -10.28 31.41
CA LEU A 332 21.24 -9.61 31.88
C LEU A 332 20.87 -8.53 30.89
N VAL A 333 19.68 -8.65 30.32
CA VAL A 333 19.19 -7.75 29.26
C VAL A 333 17.81 -7.25 29.61
N SER A 334 17.45 -6.10 29.06
CA SER A 334 16.12 -5.51 29.17
C SER A 334 15.06 -6.41 28.51
N TYR A 335 14.00 -6.77 29.25
CA TYR A 335 12.83 -7.46 28.69
C TYR A 335 12.17 -6.62 27.60
N GLN A 336 12.01 -5.32 27.86
CA GLN A 336 11.35 -4.42 26.92
C GLN A 336 12.14 -4.30 25.61
N GLU A 337 13.46 -4.26 25.67
CA GLU A 337 14.33 -4.20 24.49
C GLU A 337 14.34 -5.53 23.72
N LYS A 338 14.59 -6.66 24.40
CA LYS A 338 14.83 -7.93 23.73
C LYS A 338 13.56 -8.66 23.31
N VAL A 339 12.45 -8.49 24.02
CA VAL A 339 11.21 -9.23 23.74
C VAL A 339 10.16 -8.29 23.16
N VAL A 340 9.84 -7.21 23.87
CA VAL A 340 8.71 -6.34 23.48
C VAL A 340 9.02 -5.56 22.20
N ASN A 341 10.20 -4.96 22.08
CA ASN A 341 10.57 -4.20 20.88
C ASN A 341 10.70 -5.10 19.65
N GLN A 342 11.25 -6.31 19.81
CA GLN A 342 11.28 -7.30 18.73
C GLN A 342 9.87 -7.65 18.24
N TYR A 343 8.92 -7.88 19.15
CA TYR A 343 7.53 -8.15 18.77
C TYR A 343 6.87 -6.97 18.06
N LYS A 344 7.09 -5.74 18.55
CA LYS A 344 6.62 -4.51 17.88
C LYS A 344 7.20 -4.38 16.48
N GLN A 345 8.48 -4.74 16.30
CA GLN A 345 9.12 -4.73 14.99
C GLN A 345 8.52 -5.81 14.07
N LEU A 346 8.41 -7.05 14.53
CA LEU A 346 7.77 -8.14 13.77
C LEU A 346 6.33 -7.80 13.36
N SER A 347 5.57 -7.12 14.23
CA SER A 347 4.23 -6.64 13.91
C SER A 347 4.25 -5.59 12.78
N LYS A 348 5.16 -4.61 12.84
CA LYS A 348 5.36 -3.61 11.77
C LYS A 348 5.80 -4.27 10.46
N ASP A 349 6.75 -5.19 10.53
CA ASP A 349 7.27 -5.91 9.36
C ASP A 349 6.17 -6.78 8.73
N SER A 350 5.32 -7.41 9.55
CA SER A 350 4.14 -8.14 9.08
C SER A 350 3.14 -7.25 8.34
N GLN A 351 2.97 -6.00 8.77
CA GLN A 351 2.13 -5.03 8.05
C GLN A 351 2.75 -4.63 6.71
N GLN A 352 4.06 -4.38 6.68
CA GLN A 352 4.79 -4.08 5.43
C GLN A 352 4.73 -5.25 4.45
N LEU A 353 4.80 -6.49 4.94
CA LEU A 353 4.72 -7.70 4.12
C LEU A 353 3.39 -7.81 3.35
N ILE A 354 2.28 -7.34 3.94
CA ILE A 354 0.98 -7.26 3.25
C ILE A 354 1.06 -6.29 2.06
N TRP A 355 1.71 -5.13 2.25
CA TRP A 355 1.91 -4.15 1.18
C TRP A 355 2.76 -4.72 0.04
N TYR A 356 3.89 -5.36 0.36
CA TYR A 356 4.74 -6.00 -0.65
C TYR A 356 4.00 -7.09 -1.42
N LYS A 357 3.20 -7.94 -0.75
CA LYS A 357 2.35 -8.94 -1.41
C LYS A 357 1.38 -8.31 -2.42
N LYS A 358 0.74 -7.19 -2.07
CA LYS A 358 -0.16 -6.46 -2.98
C LYS A 358 0.59 -5.89 -4.19
N MET A 359 1.77 -5.33 -3.97
CA MET A 359 2.63 -4.80 -5.04
C MET A 359 3.08 -5.90 -6.02
N ILE A 360 3.56 -7.03 -5.49
CA ILE A 360 3.97 -8.19 -6.30
C ILE A 360 2.78 -8.71 -7.12
N ALA A 361 1.62 -8.90 -6.48
CA ALA A 361 0.42 -9.35 -7.19
C ALA A 361 -0.05 -8.36 -8.28
N LYS A 362 0.18 -7.06 -8.10
CA LYS A 362 -0.11 -6.05 -9.15
C LYS A 362 0.88 -6.18 -10.31
N GLN A 363 2.16 -6.34 -10.00
CA GLN A 363 3.21 -6.51 -11.00
C GLN A 363 3.01 -7.79 -11.81
N GLU A 364 2.67 -8.89 -11.16
CA GLU A 364 2.43 -10.19 -11.80
C GLU A 364 1.24 -10.13 -12.77
N ARG A 365 0.13 -9.48 -12.38
CA ARG A 365 -1.01 -9.24 -13.30
C ARG A 365 -0.60 -8.40 -14.50
N SER A 366 0.22 -7.37 -14.30
CA SER A 366 0.72 -6.53 -15.38
C SER A 366 1.65 -7.28 -16.33
N SER A 367 2.54 -8.13 -15.80
CA SER A 367 3.43 -8.99 -16.60
C SER A 367 2.62 -9.93 -17.47
N LYS A 368 1.62 -10.61 -16.87
CA LYS A 368 0.77 -11.55 -17.58
C LYS A 368 -0.02 -10.88 -18.71
N ALA A 369 -0.59 -9.70 -18.46
CA ALA A 369 -1.27 -8.93 -19.50
C ALA A 369 -0.34 -8.51 -20.65
N LEU A 370 0.93 -8.20 -20.34
CA LEU A 370 1.94 -7.87 -21.34
C LEU A 370 2.35 -9.09 -22.15
N GLU A 371 2.54 -10.24 -21.50
CA GLU A 371 2.82 -11.53 -22.15
C GLU A 371 1.69 -11.93 -23.11
N ASP A 372 0.43 -11.79 -22.69
CA ASP A 372 -0.75 -12.07 -23.53
C ASP A 372 -0.81 -11.13 -24.75
N ALA A 373 -0.53 -9.83 -24.55
CA ALA A 373 -0.48 -8.85 -25.64
C ALA A 373 0.67 -9.14 -26.61
N PHE A 374 1.85 -9.50 -26.09
CA PHE A 374 3.02 -9.87 -26.88
C PHE A 374 2.76 -11.13 -27.71
N TRP A 375 2.11 -12.13 -27.12
CA TRP A 375 1.66 -13.33 -27.82
C TRP A 375 0.73 -12.97 -28.98
N LEU A 376 -0.26 -12.11 -28.76
CA LEU A 376 -1.23 -11.72 -29.78
C LEU A 376 -0.57 -10.96 -30.94
N LEU A 377 0.35 -10.04 -30.62
CA LEU A 377 1.13 -9.30 -31.62
C LEU A 377 2.03 -10.24 -32.43
N SER A 378 2.68 -11.20 -31.77
CA SER A 378 3.54 -12.20 -32.43
C SER A 378 2.74 -13.05 -33.42
N GLN A 379 1.51 -13.44 -33.07
CA GLN A 379 0.63 -14.15 -33.98
C GLN A 379 0.22 -13.30 -35.20
N LYS A 380 -0.14 -12.03 -34.98
CA LYS A 380 -0.48 -11.11 -36.08
C LYS A 380 0.69 -10.89 -37.01
N LEU A 381 1.90 -10.73 -36.46
CA LEU A 381 3.12 -10.53 -37.23
C LEU A 381 3.40 -11.73 -38.15
N ARG A 382 3.25 -12.96 -37.65
CA ARG A 382 3.40 -14.19 -38.44
C ARG A 382 2.43 -14.25 -39.62
N LYS A 383 1.15 -13.90 -39.40
CA LYS A 383 0.15 -13.85 -40.47
C LYS A 383 0.51 -12.82 -41.54
N ILE A 384 0.90 -11.62 -41.14
CA ILE A 384 1.32 -10.56 -42.05
C ILE A 384 2.56 -10.98 -42.86
N GLU A 385 3.50 -11.70 -42.24
CA GLU A 385 4.69 -12.20 -42.92
C GLU A 385 4.36 -13.25 -43.98
N GLU A 386 3.45 -14.19 -43.67
CA GLU A 386 2.93 -15.17 -44.62
C GLU A 386 2.18 -14.50 -45.78
N GLU A 387 1.30 -13.53 -45.48
CA GLU A 387 0.59 -12.73 -46.49
C GLU A 387 1.56 -11.96 -47.39
N ASN A 388 2.57 -11.30 -46.80
CA ASN A 388 3.60 -10.59 -47.55
C ASN A 388 4.41 -11.51 -48.46
N LYS A 389 4.69 -12.74 -48.03
CA LYS A 389 5.37 -13.74 -48.86
C LYS A 389 4.52 -14.11 -50.09
N ILE A 390 3.22 -14.31 -49.90
CA ILE A 390 2.28 -14.60 -51.00
C ILE A 390 2.20 -13.41 -51.96
N ILE A 391 2.08 -12.19 -51.45
CA ILE A 391 2.03 -10.97 -52.27
C ILE A 391 3.30 -10.86 -53.10
N ARG A 392 4.48 -11.00 -52.50
CA ARG A 392 5.77 -10.97 -53.21
C ARG A 392 5.84 -12.02 -54.33
N GLN A 393 5.42 -13.25 -54.06
CA GLN A 393 5.39 -14.31 -55.07
C GLN A 393 4.43 -13.99 -56.22
N ARG A 394 3.23 -13.47 -55.93
CA ARG A 394 2.27 -13.06 -56.96
C ARG A 394 2.81 -11.90 -57.80
N THR A 395 3.39 -10.89 -57.17
CA THR A 395 4.01 -9.76 -57.87
C THR A 395 5.13 -10.22 -58.80
N GLN A 396 5.98 -11.16 -58.36
CA GLN A 396 7.01 -11.77 -59.21
C GLN A 396 6.43 -12.52 -60.40
N MET A 397 5.37 -13.31 -60.18
CA MET A 397 4.68 -14.03 -61.25
C MET A 397 4.08 -13.08 -62.29
N TYR A 398 3.40 -12.00 -61.85
CA TYR A 398 2.86 -10.99 -62.76
C TYR A 398 3.96 -10.25 -63.53
N HIS A 399 5.06 -9.89 -62.88
CA HIS A 399 6.19 -9.27 -63.58
C HIS A 399 6.76 -10.17 -64.66
N LYS A 400 6.92 -11.47 -64.36
CA LYS A 400 7.44 -12.44 -65.34
C LYS A 400 6.48 -12.64 -66.52
N GLN A 401 5.18 -12.75 -66.26
CA GLN A 401 4.17 -12.83 -67.32
C GLN A 401 4.21 -11.59 -68.22
N ASN A 402 4.26 -10.41 -67.62
CA ASN A 402 4.37 -9.16 -68.36
C ASN A 402 5.66 -9.07 -69.19
N GLU A 403 6.79 -9.54 -68.66
CA GLU A 403 8.06 -9.64 -69.40
C GLU A 403 7.92 -10.56 -70.62
N GLU A 404 7.33 -11.76 -70.45
CA GLU A 404 7.07 -12.70 -71.54
C GLU A 404 6.13 -12.13 -72.62
N GLU A 405 5.08 -11.39 -72.21
CA GLU A 405 4.18 -10.69 -73.12
C GLU A 405 4.89 -9.57 -73.90
N MET A 406 5.72 -8.77 -73.22
CA MET A 406 6.51 -7.71 -73.86
C MET A 406 7.52 -8.28 -74.87
N ASP A 407 8.20 -9.37 -74.52
CA ASP A 407 9.12 -10.09 -75.42
C ASP A 407 8.40 -10.63 -76.68
N PHE A 408 7.18 -11.14 -76.51
CA PHE A 408 6.36 -11.63 -77.63
C PHE A 408 5.97 -10.48 -78.56
N LEU A 409 5.48 -9.37 -78.02
CA LEU A 409 5.11 -8.18 -78.78
C LEU A 409 6.32 -7.61 -79.54
N GLU A 410 7.48 -7.52 -78.88
CA GLU A 410 8.70 -7.04 -79.51
C GLU A 410 9.12 -7.90 -80.70
N LYS A 411 9.08 -9.24 -80.55
CA LYS A 411 9.34 -10.18 -81.65
C LYS A 411 8.35 -10.02 -82.79
N PHE A 412 7.05 -9.97 -82.48
CA PHE A 412 6.01 -9.77 -83.47
C PHE A 412 6.21 -8.47 -84.26
N SER A 413 6.48 -7.35 -83.59
CA SER A 413 6.76 -6.07 -84.24
C SER A 413 8.03 -6.12 -85.09
N LYS A 414 9.12 -6.74 -84.60
CA LYS A 414 10.35 -6.93 -85.37
C LYS A 414 10.10 -7.72 -86.65
N ASP A 415 9.31 -8.80 -86.58
CA ASP A 415 9.01 -9.63 -87.75
C ASP A 415 8.11 -8.89 -88.75
N GLN A 416 7.13 -8.11 -88.29
CA GLN A 416 6.35 -7.20 -89.16
C GLN A 416 7.26 -6.18 -89.87
N LEU A 417 8.21 -5.59 -89.15
CA LEU A 417 9.16 -4.63 -89.72
C LEU A 417 10.08 -5.28 -90.77
N LYS A 418 10.55 -6.53 -90.54
CA LYS A 418 11.32 -7.28 -91.53
C LYS A 418 10.52 -7.52 -92.81
N VAL A 419 9.26 -7.97 -92.70
CA VAL A 419 8.39 -8.17 -93.87
C VAL A 419 8.25 -6.88 -94.67
N LEU A 420 8.08 -5.73 -93.99
CA LEU A 420 8.03 -4.43 -94.66
C LEU A 420 9.36 -4.02 -95.31
N GLN A 421 10.50 -4.34 -94.68
CA GLN A 421 11.83 -4.11 -95.24
C GLN A 421 12.06 -4.99 -96.48
N ASP A 422 11.75 -6.27 -96.41
CA ASP A 422 11.87 -7.22 -97.53
C ASP A 422 10.96 -6.79 -98.70
N CYS A 423 9.70 -6.39 -98.42
CA CYS A 423 8.81 -5.84 -99.44
C CYS A 423 9.37 -4.56 -100.07
N ARG A 424 10.00 -3.68 -99.28
CA ARG A 424 10.62 -2.45 -99.77
C ARG A 424 11.85 -2.75 -100.62
N GLU A 425 12.67 -3.72 -100.24
CA GLU A 425 13.83 -4.17 -101.00
C GLU A 425 13.40 -4.77 -102.34
N ALA A 426 12.40 -5.66 -102.36
CA ALA A 426 11.83 -6.19 -103.59
C ALA A 426 11.26 -5.09 -104.51
N GLN A 427 10.53 -4.12 -103.95
CA GLN A 427 10.06 -2.96 -104.71
C GLN A 427 11.21 -2.12 -105.27
N LYS A 428 12.29 -1.94 -104.50
CA LYS A 428 13.48 -1.22 -104.95
C LYS A 428 14.20 -1.97 -106.06
N GLU A 429 14.34 -3.29 -105.96
CA GLU A 429 14.90 -4.14 -107.02
C GLU A 429 14.05 -4.07 -108.30
N ASP A 430 12.72 -4.07 -108.19
CA ASP A 430 11.83 -3.90 -109.33
C ASP A 430 11.92 -2.49 -109.92
N LEU A 431 12.09 -1.46 -109.08
CA LEU A 431 12.34 -0.09 -109.53
C LEU A 431 13.69 0.05 -110.24
N GLU A 432 14.75 -0.60 -109.74
CA GLU A 432 16.08 -0.62 -110.34
C GLU A 432 16.08 -1.36 -111.68
N LYS A 433 15.33 -2.47 -111.82
CA LYS A 433 15.10 -3.14 -113.12
C LYS A 433 14.42 -2.20 -114.12
N LEU A 434 13.36 -1.50 -113.70
CA LEU A 434 12.65 -0.53 -114.54
C LEU A 434 13.56 0.64 -114.96
N GLN A 435 14.38 1.18 -114.04
CA GLN A 435 15.36 2.22 -114.37
C GLN A 435 16.47 1.71 -115.30
N GLN A 436 16.89 0.46 -115.16
CA GLN A 436 17.91 -0.14 -116.04
C GLN A 436 17.35 -0.48 -117.42
N GLU A 437 16.05 -0.77 -117.54
CA GLU A 437 15.32 -0.86 -118.80
C GLU A 437 15.14 0.52 -119.45
N GLU A 438 14.79 1.56 -118.68
CA GLU A 438 14.73 2.94 -119.15
C GLU A 438 16.10 3.48 -119.61
N CYS A 439 17.19 3.16 -118.89
CA CYS A 439 18.57 3.52 -119.26
C CYS A 439 19.08 2.81 -120.53
N LYS A 440 18.41 1.77 -121.02
CA LYS A 440 18.69 1.16 -122.34
C LYS A 440 17.93 1.85 -123.48
N THR A 441 16.92 2.66 -123.18
CA THR A 441 16.05 3.30 -124.17
C THR A 441 16.26 4.80 -124.36
N VAL A 442 17.10 5.48 -123.56
CA VAL A 442 17.30 6.94 -123.71
C VAL A 442 18.78 7.32 -123.71
N HIS A 443 19.38 7.26 -124.90
CA HIS A 443 20.48 8.13 -125.31
C HIS A 443 19.94 9.04 -126.43
N ALA A 444 19.33 10.18 -126.08
CA ALA A 444 19.37 11.41 -126.87
C ALA A 444 18.58 12.56 -126.20
N VAL A 445 19.34 13.62 -125.92
CA VAL A 445 18.95 15.05 -125.76
C VAL A 445 18.64 15.59 -124.35
N SER A 446 19.63 16.37 -123.91
CA SER A 446 19.66 17.50 -122.97
C SER A 446 18.51 18.49 -123.13
N ASP A 447 17.95 18.97 -122.02
CA ASP A 447 18.12 20.39 -121.64
C ASP A 447 17.57 20.67 -120.22
N VAL A 448 18.39 21.36 -119.43
CA VAL A 448 18.10 21.82 -118.07
C VAL A 448 17.36 23.16 -118.12
N PRO A 449 16.40 23.39 -117.21
CA PRO A 449 16.49 24.62 -116.44
C PRO A 449 16.25 24.40 -114.93
N LYS A 450 17.12 25.04 -114.14
CA LYS A 450 16.99 25.25 -112.68
C LYS A 450 15.56 25.59 -112.26
N ARG A 451 15.07 24.95 -111.20
CA ARG A 451 13.99 25.51 -110.39
C ARG A 451 14.21 25.22 -108.90
N ASN A 452 14.45 26.30 -108.16
CA ASN A 452 14.46 26.35 -106.71
C ASN A 452 13.09 25.98 -106.13
N GLY A 453 13.13 25.36 -104.95
CA GLY A 453 12.17 25.56 -103.85
C GLY A 453 10.79 24.93 -104.02
N LYS A 454 10.57 23.79 -103.35
CA LYS A 454 9.25 23.34 -102.87
C LYS A 454 9.39 22.17 -101.88
N GLY A 455 10.12 22.40 -100.79
CA GLY A 455 10.18 21.50 -99.62
C GLY A 455 9.25 21.91 -98.46
N GLU A 456 8.60 23.08 -98.55
CA GLU A 456 7.91 23.68 -97.39
C GLU A 456 6.39 23.40 -97.32
N ASN A 457 5.75 22.89 -98.39
CA ASN A 457 4.30 22.64 -98.36
C ASN A 457 3.91 21.21 -97.96
N VAL A 458 4.80 20.21 -98.08
CA VAL A 458 4.55 18.84 -97.59
C VAL A 458 4.92 18.71 -96.11
N LEU A 459 5.93 19.48 -95.66
CA LEU A 459 6.30 19.54 -94.25
C LEU A 459 5.21 20.22 -93.42
N LYS A 460 4.55 21.26 -93.95
CA LYS A 460 3.43 21.95 -93.28
C LYS A 460 2.20 21.06 -93.07
N SER A 461 1.80 20.30 -94.10
CA SER A 461 0.66 19.38 -93.97
C SER A 461 0.95 18.23 -93.00
N LEU A 462 2.19 17.69 -92.99
CA LEU A 462 2.56 16.65 -92.04
C LEU A 462 2.65 17.17 -90.59
N THR A 463 3.08 18.43 -90.39
CA THR A 463 3.09 19.06 -89.06
C THR A 463 1.69 19.42 -88.56
N GLU A 464 0.76 19.79 -89.45
CA GLU A 464 -0.63 20.05 -89.10
C GLU A 464 -1.33 18.75 -88.67
N ASP A 465 -1.15 17.66 -89.42
CA ASP A 465 -1.70 16.34 -89.07
C ASP A 465 -1.11 15.79 -87.76
N MET A 466 0.20 15.99 -87.51
CA MET A 466 0.83 15.59 -86.24
C MET A 466 0.32 16.42 -85.04
N ASN A 467 0.03 17.70 -85.22
CA ASN A 467 -0.51 18.55 -84.17
C ASN A 467 -1.95 18.14 -83.82
N GLU A 468 -2.76 17.76 -84.82
CA GLU A 468 -4.14 17.30 -84.60
C GLU A 468 -4.18 15.98 -83.81
N ILE A 469 -3.27 15.04 -84.12
CA ILE A 469 -3.13 13.77 -83.36
C ILE A 469 -2.68 14.03 -81.92
N GLU A 470 -1.76 14.98 -81.70
CA GLU A 470 -1.30 15.31 -80.34
C GLU A 470 -2.40 16.00 -79.52
N GLU A 471 -3.20 16.88 -80.14
CA GLU A 471 -4.37 17.47 -79.50
C GLU A 471 -5.45 16.44 -79.14
N GLU A 472 -5.63 15.42 -79.98
CA GLU A 472 -6.55 14.30 -79.69
C GLU A 472 -6.02 13.42 -78.54
N ARG A 473 -4.71 13.15 -78.48
CA ARG A 473 -4.06 12.42 -77.38
C ARG A 473 -4.19 13.15 -76.05
N VAL A 474 -3.99 14.47 -76.03
CA VAL A 474 -4.16 15.29 -74.82
C VAL A 474 -5.62 15.28 -74.37
N ARG A 475 -6.58 15.28 -75.30
CA ARG A 475 -8.02 15.15 -74.97
C ARG A 475 -8.36 13.79 -74.38
N LEU A 476 -7.85 12.70 -74.97
CA LEU A 476 -8.03 11.33 -74.45
C LEU A 476 -7.40 11.14 -73.06
N MET A 477 -6.22 11.72 -72.83
CA MET A 477 -5.55 11.65 -71.54
C MET A 477 -6.35 12.36 -70.44
N LYS A 478 -6.90 13.55 -70.73
CA LYS A 478 -7.79 14.27 -69.81
C LYS A 478 -9.07 13.48 -69.51
N LEU A 479 -9.69 12.90 -70.54
CA LEU A 479 -10.90 12.09 -70.36
C LEU A 479 -10.62 10.85 -69.48
N HIS A 480 -9.49 10.19 -69.69
CA HIS A 480 -9.07 9.07 -68.84
C HIS A 480 -8.82 9.50 -67.39
N GLU A 481 -8.18 10.66 -67.17
CA GLU A 481 -7.99 11.22 -65.82
C GLU A 481 -9.33 11.53 -65.13
N GLU A 482 -10.30 12.07 -65.86
CA GLU A 482 -11.65 12.34 -65.37
C GLU A 482 -12.40 11.04 -65.01
N GLU A 483 -12.36 10.03 -65.88
CA GLU A 483 -12.95 8.71 -65.61
C GLU A 483 -12.31 8.04 -64.38
N MET A 484 -11.00 8.12 -64.24
CA MET A 484 -10.28 7.58 -63.08
C MET A 484 -10.59 8.36 -61.79
N ALA A 485 -10.80 9.67 -61.88
CA ALA A 485 -11.22 10.49 -60.74
C ALA A 485 -12.65 10.17 -60.32
N GLU A 486 -13.57 10.01 -61.28
CA GLU A 486 -14.95 9.61 -61.01
C GLU A 486 -15.02 8.22 -60.36
N MET A 487 -14.24 7.25 -60.88
CA MET A 487 -14.12 5.93 -60.30
C MET A 487 -13.63 5.98 -58.84
N LYS A 488 -12.60 6.79 -58.55
CA LYS A 488 -12.08 6.97 -57.18
C LYS A 488 -13.12 7.58 -56.25
N ILE A 489 -13.88 8.57 -56.72
CA ILE A 489 -14.97 9.19 -55.94
C ILE A 489 -16.05 8.16 -55.64
N LYS A 490 -16.45 7.35 -56.63
CA LYS A 490 -17.46 6.29 -56.45
C LYS A 490 -16.99 5.23 -55.46
N HIS A 491 -15.77 4.74 -55.59
CA HIS A 491 -15.21 3.75 -54.68
C HIS A 491 -15.08 4.30 -53.25
N GLY A 492 -14.67 5.55 -53.09
CA GLY A 492 -14.61 6.21 -51.78
C GLY A 492 -15.99 6.36 -51.12
N LYS A 493 -17.06 6.62 -51.90
CA LYS A 493 -18.44 6.62 -51.40
C LYS A 493 -18.87 5.24 -50.92
N GLU A 494 -18.62 4.21 -51.73
CA GLU A 494 -18.95 2.81 -51.38
C GLU A 494 -18.22 2.36 -50.10
N GLU A 495 -16.95 2.73 -49.93
CA GLU A 495 -16.17 2.43 -48.72
C GLU A 495 -16.73 3.14 -47.48
N ASN A 496 -17.12 4.41 -47.61
CA ASN A 496 -17.72 5.19 -46.52
C ASN A 496 -19.09 4.64 -46.12
N GLU A 497 -19.94 4.27 -47.08
CA GLU A 497 -21.23 3.62 -46.80
C GLU A 497 -21.05 2.28 -46.07
N ALA A 498 -20.02 1.50 -46.43
CA ALA A 498 -19.71 0.25 -45.73
C ALA A 498 -19.25 0.51 -44.29
N LYS A 499 -18.43 1.53 -44.05
CA LYS A 499 -18.01 1.97 -42.71
C LYS A 499 -19.18 2.46 -41.86
N GLU A 500 -20.08 3.26 -42.43
CA GLU A 500 -21.28 3.74 -41.74
C GLU A 500 -22.23 2.59 -41.36
N LYS A 501 -22.43 1.61 -42.27
CA LYS A 501 -23.21 0.39 -41.97
C LYS A 501 -22.57 -0.44 -40.86
N PHE A 502 -21.25 -0.54 -40.83
CA PHE A 502 -20.53 -1.25 -39.77
C PHE A 502 -20.67 -0.53 -38.42
N ASN A 503 -20.44 0.79 -38.38
CA ASN A 503 -20.58 1.60 -37.17
C ASN A 503 -22.01 1.56 -36.63
N SER A 504 -23.02 1.64 -37.50
CA SER A 504 -24.44 1.54 -37.10
C SER A 504 -24.75 0.19 -36.44
N LYS A 505 -24.17 -0.91 -36.93
CA LYS A 505 -24.31 -2.25 -36.30
C LYS A 505 -23.60 -2.32 -34.95
N LEU A 506 -22.44 -1.65 -34.83
CA LEU A 506 -21.66 -1.58 -33.59
C LEU A 506 -22.40 -0.79 -32.51
N ASP A 507 -23.05 0.31 -32.89
CA ASP A 507 -23.93 1.10 -32.01
C ASP A 507 -25.15 0.29 -31.54
N GLN A 508 -25.76 -0.49 -32.43
CA GLN A 508 -26.86 -1.39 -32.08
C GLN A 508 -26.43 -2.48 -31.09
N LEU A 509 -25.25 -3.08 -31.28
CA LEU A 509 -24.69 -4.06 -30.36
C LEU A 509 -24.39 -3.44 -28.99
N THR A 510 -23.83 -2.24 -28.97
CA THR A 510 -23.51 -1.51 -27.73
C THR A 510 -24.78 -1.19 -26.94
N LYS A 511 -25.85 -0.73 -27.60
CA LYS A 511 -27.16 -0.51 -26.98
C LYS A 511 -27.78 -1.80 -26.43
N ARG A 512 -27.56 -2.93 -27.11
CA ARG A 512 -28.07 -4.24 -26.68
C ARG A 512 -27.35 -4.80 -25.44
N CYS A 513 -26.09 -4.46 -25.24
CA CYS A 513 -25.35 -4.79 -24.00
C CYS A 513 -25.66 -3.84 -22.83
N SER A 514 -26.46 -2.78 -23.07
CA SER A 514 -26.81 -1.75 -22.08
C SER A 514 -28.23 -1.88 -21.53
N GLN A 515 -29.00 -2.88 -21.99
CA GLN A 515 -30.29 -3.32 -21.44
C GLN A 515 -30.09 -4.62 -20.69
#